data_AF-A0A1A9NHQ8-F1
#
_entry.id   AF-A0A1A9NHQ8-F1
#
_cell.length_a   1.000
_cell.length_b   1.000
_cell.length_c   1.000
_cell.angle_alpha   90.00
_cell.angle_beta   90.00
_cell.angle_gamma   90.00
#
_symmetry.space_group_name_H-M   'P 1'
#
loop_
_entity.id
_entity.type
_entity.pdbx_description
1 polymer ?
#
loop_
_entity_poly.entity_id
_entity_poly.type
_entity_poly.pdbx_seq_one_letter_code
_entity_poly.pdbx_strand_id
1 'polypeptide(L)'
;MLDCKHATQLASQAMEKQLTFRQQMALRFHLLMCDACTQFTRQLQVLRKAVGQLGRHIENDERLVLSKHARERIAKAVAIQARQNDEARRNPDLDSTD
;
A
#
# COMPACT_ATOMS: atom_id res chain seq x y z
N MET A 1 -7.11 13.88 25.70
CA MET A 1 -7.68 12.57 25.30
C MET A 1 -7.95 12.60 23.81
N LEU A 2 -7.55 11.55 23.10
CA LEU A 2 -7.98 11.32 21.72
C LEU A 2 -9.46 10.92 21.75
N ASP A 3 -10.31 11.52 20.91
CA ASP A 3 -11.70 11.06 20.77
C ASP A 3 -11.80 9.85 19.83
N CYS A 4 -12.95 9.16 19.86
CA CYS A 4 -13.16 7.94 19.07
C CYS A 4 -13.07 8.18 17.55
N LYS A 5 -13.43 9.39 17.07
CA LYS A 5 -13.37 9.72 15.64
C LYS A 5 -11.92 9.83 15.18
N HIS A 6 -11.09 10.55 15.93
CA HIS A 6 -9.67 10.64 15.64
C HIS A 6 -8.94 9.30 15.87
N ALA A 7 -9.37 8.50 16.85
CA ALA A 7 -8.84 7.17 17.08
C ALA A 7 -9.09 6.22 15.89
N THR A 8 -10.32 6.17 15.38
CA THR A 8 -10.66 5.36 14.20
C THR A 8 -9.96 5.84 12.94
N GLN A 9 -9.81 7.17 12.76
CA GLN A 9 -9.01 7.74 11.67
C GLN A 9 -7.53 7.34 11.76
N LEU A 10 -6.91 7.46 12.93
CA LEU A 10 -5.52 7.04 13.14
C LEU A 10 -5.34 5.53 12.94
N ALA A 11 -6.27 4.71 13.42
CA ALA A 11 -6.26 3.27 13.21
C ALA A 11 -6.32 2.91 11.71
N SER A 12 -7.15 3.60 10.93
CA SER A 12 -7.21 3.45 9.47
C SER A 12 -5.91 3.89 8.80
N GLN A 13 -5.37 5.06 9.17
CA GLN A 13 -4.11 5.56 8.63
C GLN A 13 -2.94 4.61 8.92
N ALA A 14 -2.93 3.97 10.09
CA ALA A 14 -1.91 2.99 10.46
C ALA A 14 -1.86 1.75 9.53
N MET A 15 -2.92 1.51 8.74
CA MET A 15 -2.94 0.42 7.77
C MET A 15 -2.19 0.74 6.48
N GLU A 16 -2.19 2.00 6.09
CA GLU A 16 -1.61 2.47 4.83
C GLU A 16 -0.18 2.96 5.04
N LYS A 17 0.06 3.67 6.15
CA LYS A 17 1.33 4.31 6.45
C LYS A 17 1.74 4.11 7.90
N GLN A 18 3.04 4.24 8.15
CA GLN A 18 3.56 4.25 9.51
C GLN A 18 3.13 5.55 10.21
N LEU A 19 2.48 5.41 11.36
CA LEU A 19 2.17 6.55 12.23
C LEU A 19 3.43 7.04 12.93
N THR A 20 3.47 8.33 13.27
CA THR A 20 4.52 8.88 14.14
C THR A 20 4.44 8.25 15.54
N PHE A 21 5.56 8.20 16.27
CA PHE A 21 5.60 7.59 17.61
C PHE A 21 4.56 8.21 18.57
N ARG A 22 4.37 9.54 18.52
CA ARG A 22 3.36 10.24 19.32
C ARG A 22 1.94 9.78 19.00
N GLN A 23 1.60 9.64 17.73
CA GLN A 23 0.29 9.17 17.28
C GLN A 23 0.05 7.71 17.67
N GLN A 24 1.08 6.86 17.58
CA GLN A 24 0.99 5.48 18.03
C GLN A 24 0.70 5.38 19.54
N MET A 25 1.39 6.18 20.36
CA MET A 25 1.16 6.18 21.81
C MET A 25 -0.24 6.71 22.16
N ALA A 26 -0.66 7.80 21.53
CA ALA A 26 -2.00 8.36 21.75
C ALA A 26 -3.12 7.36 21.39
N LEU A 27 -2.97 6.67 20.25
CA LEU A 27 -3.90 5.63 19.84
C LEU A 27 -3.89 4.46 20.83
N ARG A 28 -2.72 3.94 21.22
CA ARG A 28 -2.61 2.85 22.20
C ARG A 28 -3.31 3.18 23.52
N PHE A 29 -3.07 4.37 24.07
CA PHE A 29 -3.75 4.82 25.28
C PHE A 29 -5.27 4.85 25.12
N HIS A 30 -5.78 5.30 23.97
CA HIS A 30 -7.22 5.30 23.72
C HIS A 30 -7.80 3.88 23.64
N LEU A 31 -7.11 2.95 23.00
CA LEU A 31 -7.56 1.56 22.89
C LEU A 31 -7.60 0.85 24.26
N LEU A 32 -6.71 1.20 25.19
CA LEU A 32 -6.73 0.64 26.55
C LEU A 32 -7.98 1.03 27.35
N MET A 33 -8.65 2.13 27.01
CA MET A 33 -9.82 2.66 27.73
C MET A 33 -11.13 2.57 26.94
N CYS A 34 -11.09 2.18 25.67
CA CYS A 34 -12.27 2.15 24.80
C CYS A 34 -12.39 0.83 24.05
N ASP A 35 -13.29 -0.03 24.54
CA ASP A 35 -13.55 -1.36 23.95
C ASP A 35 -14.07 -1.27 22.51
N ALA A 36 -14.90 -0.28 22.19
CA ALA A 36 -15.43 -0.09 20.85
C ALA A 36 -14.32 0.16 19.83
N CYS A 37 -13.36 1.05 20.15
CA CYS A 37 -12.23 1.34 19.28
C CYS A 37 -11.24 0.17 19.20
N THR A 38 -11.08 -0.59 20.28
CA THR A 38 -10.29 -1.84 20.29
C THR A 38 -10.89 -2.88 19.35
N GLN A 39 -12.19 -3.11 19.44
CA GLN A 39 -12.89 -4.05 18.57
C GLN A 39 -12.86 -3.61 17.11
N PHE A 40 -13.08 -2.33 16.83
CA PHE A 40 -12.97 -1.77 15.49
C PHE A 40 -11.57 -2.01 14.90
N THR A 41 -10.52 -1.68 15.65
CA THR A 41 -9.13 -1.85 15.20
C THR A 41 -8.83 -3.32 14.90
N ARG A 42 -9.34 -4.24 15.73
CA ARG A 42 -9.21 -5.68 15.50
C ARG A 42 -9.93 -6.15 14.24
N GLN A 43 -11.17 -5.73 14.02
CA GLN A 43 -11.93 -6.06 12.80
C GLN A 43 -11.21 -5.56 11.55
N LEU A 44 -10.69 -4.35 11.62
CA LEU A 44 -9.96 -3.71 10.54
C LEU A 44 -8.67 -4.49 10.17
N GLN A 45 -7.94 -5.00 11.17
CA GLN A 45 -6.79 -5.88 10.95
C GLN A 45 -7.18 -7.22 10.32
N VAL A 46 -8.30 -7.82 10.74
CA VAL A 46 -8.82 -9.05 10.15
C VAL A 46 -9.15 -8.85 8.67
N LEU A 47 -9.85 -7.76 8.34
CA LEU A 47 -10.19 -7.41 6.97
C LEU A 47 -8.93 -7.25 6.11
N ARG A 48 -7.90 -6.54 6.60
CA ARG A 48 -6.64 -6.37 5.88
C ARG A 48 -5.94 -7.69 5.60
N LYS A 49 -5.91 -8.59 6.58
CA LYS A 49 -5.31 -9.93 6.41
C LYS A 49 -6.07 -10.75 5.37
N ALA A 50 -7.41 -10.75 5.43
CA ALA A 50 -8.25 -11.47 4.49
C ALA A 50 -8.07 -10.95 3.05
N VAL A 51 -8.12 -9.64 2.85
CA VAL A 51 -7.90 -9.02 1.53
C VAL A 51 -6.48 -9.27 1.03
N GLY A 52 -5.46 -9.15 1.90
CA GLY A 52 -4.08 -9.44 1.53
C GLY A 52 -3.83 -10.93 1.20
N GLN A 53 -4.57 -11.85 1.84
CA GLN A 53 -4.53 -13.27 1.48
C GLN A 53 -5.22 -13.52 0.14
N LEU A 54 -6.38 -12.90 -0.10
CA LEU A 54 -7.08 -12.98 -1.38
C LEU A 54 -6.21 -12.45 -2.53
N GLY A 55 -5.56 -11.30 -2.35
CA GLY A 55 -4.62 -10.74 -3.32
C GLY A 55 -3.50 -11.71 -3.67
N ARG A 56 -2.89 -12.35 -2.66
CA ARG A 56 -1.88 -13.40 -2.89
C ARG A 56 -2.45 -14.60 -3.65
N HIS A 57 -3.69 -15.01 -3.38
CA HIS A 57 -4.30 -16.10 -4.15
C HIS A 57 -4.51 -15.72 -5.62
N ILE A 58 -4.91 -14.47 -5.90
CA ILE A 58 -5.07 -13.94 -7.27
C ILE A 58 -3.72 -13.87 -7.97
N GLU A 59 -2.69 -13.33 -7.32
CA GLU A 59 -1.34 -13.22 -7.89
C GLU A 59 -0.73 -14.58 -8.24
N ASN A 60 -1.07 -15.64 -7.47
CA ASN A 60 -0.57 -17.00 -7.69
C ASN A 60 -1.55 -17.88 -8.50
N ASP A 61 -2.68 -17.36 -8.99
CA ASP A 61 -3.61 -18.17 -9.79
C ASP A 61 -3.11 -18.28 -11.23
N GLU A 62 -2.50 -19.43 -11.55
CA GLU A 62 -1.95 -19.73 -12.88
C GLU A 62 -3.00 -19.67 -14.01
N ARG A 63 -4.29 -19.70 -13.68
CA ARG A 63 -5.39 -19.59 -14.66
C ARG A 63 -5.62 -18.14 -15.09
N LEU A 64 -5.17 -17.16 -14.31
CA LEU A 64 -5.29 -15.74 -14.64
C LEU A 64 -4.20 -15.35 -15.64
N VAL A 65 -4.35 -15.83 -16.87
CA VAL A 65 -3.41 -15.55 -17.95
C VAL A 65 -3.89 -14.35 -18.76
N LEU A 66 -2.99 -13.40 -19.02
CA LEU A 66 -3.24 -12.31 -19.96
C LEU A 66 -3.56 -12.86 -21.36
N SER A 67 -4.55 -12.27 -22.03
CA SER A 67 -4.79 -12.54 -23.44
C SER A 67 -3.54 -12.25 -24.27
N LYS A 68 -3.38 -12.94 -25.41
CA LYS A 68 -2.20 -12.77 -26.29
C LYS A 68 -1.99 -11.30 -26.66
N HIS A 69 -3.07 -10.61 -27.05
CA HIS A 69 -3.02 -9.20 -27.41
C HIS A 69 -2.64 -8.28 -26.25
N ALA A 70 -3.15 -8.53 -25.03
CA ALA A 70 -2.78 -7.74 -23.85
C ALA A 70 -1.31 -7.96 -23.48
N ARG A 71 -0.83 -9.20 -23.53
CA ARG A 71 0.57 -9.55 -23.29
C ARG A 71 1.52 -8.85 -24.26
N GLU A 72 1.21 -8.86 -25.56
CA GLU A 72 2.01 -8.19 -26.59
C GLU A 72 2.08 -6.67 -26.37
N ARG A 73 0.93 -6.03 -26.07
CA ARG A 73 0.86 -4.59 -25.78
C ARG A 73 1.71 -4.22 -24.55
N ILE A 74 1.59 -5.00 -23.48
CA ILE A 74 2.34 -4.76 -22.23
C ILE A 74 3.84 -4.98 -22.46
N ALA A 75 4.23 -6.07 -23.13
CA ALA A 75 5.63 -6.35 -23.44
C ALA A 75 6.27 -5.23 -24.27
N LYS A 76 5.55 -4.71 -25.28
CA LYS A 76 6.03 -3.58 -26.09
C LYS A 76 6.20 -2.31 -25.24
N ALA A 77 5.25 -2.01 -24.35
CA ALA A 77 5.34 -0.85 -23.47
C ALA A 77 6.51 -0.95 -22.48
N VAL A 78 6.71 -2.12 -21.85
CA VAL A 78 7.84 -2.37 -20.94
C VAL A 78 9.17 -2.25 -21.66
N ALA A 79 9.29 -2.75 -22.90
CA ALA A 79 10.51 -2.63 -23.69
C ALA A 79 10.86 -1.17 -24.04
N ILE A 80 9.85 -0.33 -24.30
CA ILE A 80 10.04 1.11 -24.52
C ILE A 80 10.50 1.78 -23.23
N GLN A 81 9.86 1.48 -22.09
CA GLN A 81 10.22 2.05 -20.79
C GLN A 81 11.65 1.68 -20.37
N ALA A 82 12.07 0.43 -20.60
CA ALA A 82 13.42 -0.03 -20.29
C ALA A 82 14.48 0.77 -21.06
N ARG A 83 14.25 1.04 -22.36
CA ARG A 83 15.15 1.86 -23.18
C ARG A 83 15.25 3.29 -22.67
N GLN A 84 14.12 3.89 -22.31
CA GLN A 84 14.07 5.24 -21.74
C GLN A 84 14.82 5.30 -20.39
N ASN A 85 14.64 4.30 -19.54
CA ASN A 85 15.37 4.21 -18.26
C ASN A 85 16.88 3.99 -18.47
N ASP A 86 17.28 3.20 -19.46
CA ASP A 86 18.69 2.98 -19.80
C ASP A 86 19.33 4.23 -20.42
N GLU A 87 18.59 4.98 -21.23
CA GLU A 87 19.03 6.25 -21.81
C GLU A 87 19.18 7.33 -20.73
N ALA A 88 18.23 7.44 -19.81
CA ALA A 88 18.32 8.30 -18.63
C ALA A 88 19.47 7.91 -17.69
N ARG A 89 19.79 6.61 -17.56
CA ARG A 89 20.96 6.13 -16.81
C ARG A 89 22.28 6.41 -17.52
N ARG A 90 22.31 6.35 -18.85
CA ARG A 90 23.51 6.57 -19.66
C ARG A 90 23.87 8.05 -19.76
N ASN A 91 22.90 8.95 -19.57
CA ASN A 91 23.09 10.39 -19.67
C ASN A 91 22.64 11.12 -18.40
N PRO A 92 23.40 11.01 -17.29
CA PRO A 92 23.05 11.66 -16.02
C PRO A 92 23.24 13.18 -16.02
N ASP A 93 23.96 13.75 -17.00
CA ASP A 93 24.38 15.16 -17.00
C ASP A 93 23.49 16.10 -17.86
N LEU A 94 22.34 15.63 -18.38
CA LEU A 94 21.41 16.49 -19.12
C LEU A 94 20.35 17.20 -18.24
N ASP A 95 20.45 17.06 -16.91
CA ASP A 95 19.60 17.74 -15.92
C ASP A 95 20.39 18.75 -15.05
N SER A 96 21.56 19.23 -15.52
CA SER A 96 22.41 20.22 -14.82
C SER A 96 22.67 21.49 -15.62
N THR A 97 21.75 21.85 -16.53
CA THR A 97 21.68 23.20 -17.10
C THR A 97 20.27 23.75 -16.95
N ASP A 98 19.97 24.25 -15.75
CA ASP A 98 19.61 25.65 -15.50
C ASP A 98 19.90 26.01 -14.03
#